data_AF-A0A4Q7X1B2-F1
#
_entry.id   AF-A0A4Q7X1B2-F1
#
_cell.length_a   1.000
_cell.length_b   1.000
_cell.length_c   1.000
_cell.angle_alpha   90.00
_cell.angle_beta   90.00
_cell.angle_gamma   90.00
#
_symmetry.space_group_name_H-M   'P 1'
#
loop_
_entity.id
_entity.type
_entity.pdbx_description
1 polymer ?
#
loop_
_entity_poly.entity_id
_entity_poly.type
_entity_poly.pdbx_seq_one_letter_code
_entity_poly.pdbx_strand_id
1 'polypeptide(L)'
;MLGALTDAFEDNEAAAAAVGLDGTEVSLLVVVPSVSAIPERKPTTTQAGNLSLKKLTKTEIADFYKMLVCGHLLVTLREAFAVAPGLSSARIVALRASDPDAYGKRRPEVLMTGRCRRDALDEVRWSEANSARIFNDCLTERLAVQKGATSALQPVPIGDEPQLEALLAAVDIDEMLE
;
A
#
# COMPACT_ATOMS: atom_id res chain seq x y z
N MET A 1 14.32 4.31 -17.96
CA MET A 1 13.17 4.66 -17.12
C MET A 1 13.02 3.66 -15.99
N LEU A 2 12.87 2.36 -16.26
CA LEU A 2 12.87 1.34 -15.21
C LEU A 2 14.11 1.39 -14.32
N GLY A 3 15.33 1.45 -14.88
CA GLY A 3 16.56 1.57 -14.07
C GLY A 3 16.57 2.77 -13.11
N ALA A 4 16.08 3.94 -13.54
CA ALA A 4 16.01 5.12 -12.65
C ALA A 4 14.98 4.94 -11.53
N LEU A 5 13.91 4.17 -11.75
CA LEU A 5 12.95 3.82 -10.71
C LEU A 5 13.52 2.79 -9.75
N THR A 6 14.26 1.81 -10.25
CA THR A 6 14.99 0.85 -9.41
C THR A 6 15.95 1.56 -8.48
N ASP A 7 16.84 2.41 -9.03
CA ASP A 7 17.79 3.20 -8.23
C ASP A 7 17.06 4.07 -7.19
N ALA A 8 15.93 4.68 -7.56
CA ALA A 8 15.18 5.53 -6.64
C ALA A 8 14.44 4.77 -5.54
N PHE A 9 14.02 3.52 -5.78
CA PHE A 9 13.35 2.70 -4.76
C PHE A 9 14.34 1.98 -3.83
N GLU A 10 15.57 1.70 -4.27
CA GLU A 10 16.63 1.15 -3.41
C GLU A 10 16.94 2.07 -2.21
N ASP A 11 16.79 3.39 -2.37
CA ASP A 11 17.05 4.38 -1.33
C ASP A 11 15.86 4.60 -0.37
N ASN A 12 14.69 3.99 -0.62
CA ASN A 12 13.47 4.26 0.13
C ASN A 12 13.22 3.25 1.28
N GLU A 13 12.61 3.72 2.37
CA GLU A 13 12.21 2.87 3.50
C GLU A 13 11.06 1.88 3.15
N ALA A 14 10.32 2.14 2.07
CA ALA A 14 9.29 1.24 1.58
C ALA A 14 9.86 0.35 0.46
N ALA A 15 9.89 -0.97 0.69
CA ALA A 15 10.32 -1.94 -0.30
C ALA A 15 9.34 -1.94 -1.50
N ALA A 16 9.70 -1.20 -2.54
CA ALA A 16 8.93 -1.07 -3.77
C ALA A 16 9.77 -1.49 -4.98
N ALA A 17 9.11 -2.06 -5.99
CA ALA A 17 9.76 -2.47 -7.23
C ALA A 17 8.95 -2.03 -8.45
N ALA A 18 9.65 -1.51 -9.45
CA ALA A 18 9.10 -1.31 -10.78
C ALA A 18 9.29 -2.59 -11.60
N VAL A 19 8.19 -3.23 -11.98
CA VAL A 19 8.19 -4.61 -12.49
C VAL A 19 7.75 -4.70 -13.95
N GLY A 20 7.30 -3.59 -14.52
CA GLY A 20 6.94 -3.49 -15.93
C GLY A 20 6.73 -2.04 -16.37
N LEU A 21 6.89 -1.80 -17.67
CA LEU A 21 6.59 -0.52 -18.31
C LEU A 21 5.90 -0.81 -19.65
N ASP A 22 4.69 -0.29 -19.82
CA ASP A 22 3.96 -0.30 -21.08
C ASP A 22 3.73 1.14 -21.56
N GLY A 23 4.49 1.56 -22.57
CA GLY A 23 4.49 2.94 -23.06
C GLY A 23 4.87 3.94 -21.96
N THR A 24 3.86 4.63 -21.40
CA THR A 24 4.01 5.62 -20.32
C THR A 24 3.32 5.20 -19.02
N GLU A 25 2.90 3.94 -18.91
CA GLU A 25 2.32 3.33 -17.73
C GLU A 25 3.31 2.36 -17.08
N VAL A 26 3.63 2.57 -15.80
CA VAL A 26 4.49 1.67 -15.02
C VAL A 26 3.67 0.71 -14.17
N SER A 27 4.13 -0.53 -14.01
CA SER A 27 3.59 -1.47 -13.02
C SER A 27 4.52 -1.51 -11.80
N LEU A 28 3.94 -1.34 -10.62
CA LEU A 28 4.63 -1.20 -9.35
C LEU A 28 4.14 -2.23 -8.33
N LEU A 29 5.06 -2.84 -7.59
CA LEU A 29 4.77 -3.60 -6.38
C LEU A 29 5.27 -2.82 -5.18
N VAL A 30 4.49 -2.82 -4.10
CA VAL A 30 4.86 -2.19 -2.82
C VAL A 30 4.61 -3.16 -1.69
N VAL A 31 5.65 -3.47 -0.94
CA VAL A 31 5.54 -4.23 0.30
C VAL A 31 5.16 -3.27 1.41
N VAL A 32 4.07 -3.58 2.10
CA VAL A 32 3.56 -2.81 3.21
C VAL A 32 3.72 -3.58 4.52
N PRO A 33 3.89 -2.87 5.65
CA PRO A 33 3.95 -3.50 6.96
C PRO A 33 2.71 -4.35 7.27
N SER A 34 2.88 -5.30 8.19
CA SER A 34 1.74 -6.04 8.74
C SER A 34 0.90 -5.15 9.66
N VAL A 35 -0.28 -5.62 10.05
CA VAL A 35 -1.16 -4.89 10.99
C VAL A 35 -0.51 -4.63 12.35
N SER A 36 0.53 -5.39 12.72
CA SER A 36 1.28 -5.18 13.97
C SER A 36 2.07 -3.87 14.00
N ALA A 37 2.27 -3.22 12.85
CA ALA A 37 2.86 -1.89 12.79
C ALA A 37 1.96 -0.80 13.41
N ILE A 38 0.66 -1.08 13.59
CA ILE A 38 -0.25 -0.17 14.26
C ILE A 38 -0.05 -0.27 15.79
N PRO A 39 0.19 0.86 16.48
CA PRO A 39 0.41 0.85 17.92
C PRO A 39 -0.82 0.36 18.67
N GLU A 40 -0.65 -0.30 19.81
CA GLU A 40 -1.79 -0.81 20.59
C GLU A 40 -2.59 0.29 21.31
N ARG A 41 -1.97 1.45 21.53
CA ARG A 41 -2.49 2.53 22.35
C ARG A 41 -2.33 3.88 21.66
N LYS A 42 -3.29 4.77 21.90
CA LYS A 42 -3.23 6.18 21.50
C LYS A 42 -3.16 7.12 22.69
N PRO A 43 -2.52 8.29 22.54
CA PRO A 43 -2.66 9.38 23.49
C PRO A 43 -4.12 9.78 23.71
N THR A 44 -4.46 10.07 24.95
CA THR A 44 -5.77 10.60 25.39
C THR A 44 -5.55 11.51 26.59
N THR A 45 -6.60 12.14 27.08
CA THR A 45 -6.62 12.80 28.39
C THR A 45 -7.59 12.11 29.33
N THR A 46 -7.33 12.20 30.64
CA THR A 46 -8.30 11.87 31.69
C THR A 46 -9.34 12.98 31.84
N GLN A 47 -10.41 12.75 32.61
CA GLN A 47 -11.39 13.81 32.93
C GLN A 47 -10.75 15.00 33.65
N ALA A 48 -9.66 14.80 34.39
CA ALA A 48 -8.91 15.86 35.07
C ALA A 48 -7.89 16.57 34.16
N GLY A 49 -7.84 16.26 32.85
CA GLY A 49 -6.95 16.90 31.88
C GLY A 49 -5.54 16.30 31.79
N ASN A 50 -5.17 15.37 32.66
CA ASN A 50 -3.85 14.71 32.61
C ASN A 50 -3.71 13.82 31.37
N LEU A 51 -2.52 13.84 30.75
CA LEU A 51 -2.16 12.95 29.64
C LEU A 51 -2.24 11.47 30.08
N SER A 52 -2.77 10.63 29.20
CA SER A 52 -2.92 9.19 29.43
C SER A 52 -2.87 8.43 28.10
N LEU A 53 -2.89 7.09 28.16
CA LEU A 53 -2.92 6.20 27.00
C LEU A 53 -4.19 5.35 27.05
N LYS A 54 -4.91 5.29 25.92
CA LYS A 54 -6.08 4.44 25.74
C LYS A 54 -5.79 3.35 24.72
N LYS A 55 -6.22 2.12 25.00
CA LYS A 55 -6.15 1.02 24.03
C LYS A 55 -6.97 1.34 22.79
N LEU A 56 -6.40 1.11 21.61
CA LEU A 56 -7.15 1.20 20.36
C LEU A 56 -8.20 0.09 20.29
N THR A 57 -9.37 0.44 19.77
CA THR A 57 -10.41 -0.52 19.39
C THR A 57 -10.01 -1.26 18.11
N LYS A 58 -10.64 -2.40 17.84
CA LYS A 58 -10.39 -3.16 16.60
C LYS A 58 -10.71 -2.35 15.34
N THR A 59 -11.75 -1.52 15.38
CA THR A 59 -12.11 -0.63 14.28
C THR A 59 -11.03 0.43 14.05
N GLU A 60 -10.53 1.06 15.12
CA GLU A 60 -9.46 2.05 14.99
C GLU A 60 -8.19 1.41 14.42
N ILE A 61 -7.83 0.20 14.86
CA ILE A 61 -6.68 -0.54 14.30
C ILE A 61 -6.89 -0.78 12.80
N ALA A 62 -8.07 -1.23 12.39
CA ALA A 62 -8.39 -1.47 10.99
C ALA A 62 -8.32 -0.19 10.13
N ASP A 63 -8.81 0.94 10.65
CA ASP A 63 -8.78 2.23 9.95
C ASP A 63 -7.38 2.81 9.85
N PHE A 64 -6.58 2.76 10.93
CA PHE A 64 -5.18 3.18 10.90
C PHE A 64 -4.37 2.29 9.96
N TYR A 65 -4.59 0.98 9.98
CA TYR A 65 -3.92 0.07 9.06
C TYR A 65 -4.23 0.40 7.60
N LYS A 66 -5.50 0.66 7.30
CA LYS A 66 -5.92 1.08 5.96
C LYS A 66 -5.26 2.38 5.52
N MET A 67 -5.21 3.38 6.39
CA MET A 67 -4.50 4.62 6.10
C MET A 67 -2.99 4.39 5.89
N LEU A 68 -2.37 3.49 6.65
CA LEU A 68 -0.95 3.15 6.49
C LEU A 68 -0.68 2.50 5.13
N VAL A 69 -1.48 1.51 4.72
CA VAL A 69 -1.36 0.84 3.41
C VAL A 69 -1.58 1.84 2.27
N CYS A 70 -2.65 2.63 2.31
CA CYS A 70 -2.88 3.67 1.30
C CYS A 70 -1.75 4.72 1.28
N GLY A 71 -1.15 5.03 2.43
CA GLY A 71 -0.02 5.95 2.53
C GLY A 71 1.20 5.47 1.76
N HIS A 72 1.58 4.20 1.94
CA HIS A 72 2.70 3.60 1.20
C HIS A 72 2.47 3.67 -0.31
N LEU A 73 1.28 3.27 -0.78
CA LEU A 73 0.93 3.36 -2.20
C LEU A 73 1.08 4.79 -2.75
N LEU A 74 0.55 5.78 -2.04
CA LEU A 74 0.57 7.18 -2.51
C LEU A 74 1.98 7.77 -2.51
N VAL A 75 2.82 7.43 -1.52
CA VAL A 75 4.23 7.85 -1.49
C VAL A 75 4.98 7.26 -2.69
N THR A 76 4.88 5.95 -2.91
CA THR A 76 5.54 5.29 -4.04
C THR A 76 5.06 5.85 -5.38
N LEU A 77 3.76 6.12 -5.54
CA LEU A 77 3.24 6.76 -6.77
C LEU A 77 3.85 8.15 -7.01
N ARG A 78 3.94 8.98 -5.97
CA ARG A 78 4.52 10.33 -6.08
C ARG A 78 6.00 10.28 -6.43
N GLU A 79 6.74 9.37 -5.82
CA GLU A 79 8.17 9.16 -6.11
C GLU A 79 8.36 8.68 -7.55
N ALA A 80 7.61 7.68 -7.98
CA ALA A 80 7.67 7.17 -9.36
C ALA A 80 7.44 8.29 -10.39
N PHE A 81 6.42 9.13 -10.15
CA PHE A 81 6.14 10.25 -11.04
C PHE A 81 7.19 11.37 -10.96
N ALA A 82 7.80 11.61 -9.80
CA ALA A 82 8.87 12.58 -9.64
C ALA A 82 10.16 12.14 -10.36
N VAL A 83 10.54 10.87 -10.22
CA VAL A 83 11.77 10.29 -10.78
C VAL A 83 11.66 10.07 -12.28
N ALA A 84 10.48 9.70 -12.78
CA ALA A 84 10.24 9.47 -14.20
C ALA A 84 9.14 10.41 -14.73
N PRO A 85 9.45 11.67 -15.07
CA PRO A 85 8.48 12.67 -15.55
C PRO A 85 7.68 12.25 -16.79
N GLY A 86 8.20 11.34 -17.60
CA GLY A 86 7.53 10.82 -18.80
C GLY A 86 6.38 9.84 -18.52
N LEU A 87 6.20 9.38 -17.28
CA LEU A 87 5.10 8.51 -16.91
C LEU A 87 3.79 9.29 -16.83
N SER A 88 2.74 8.81 -17.51
CA SER A 88 1.39 9.38 -17.43
C SER A 88 0.49 8.65 -16.44
N SER A 89 0.80 7.40 -16.12
CA SER A 89 0.06 6.57 -15.16
C SER A 89 0.93 5.49 -14.53
N ALA A 90 0.39 4.88 -13.47
CA ALA A 90 0.98 3.73 -12.80
C ALA A 90 -0.11 2.77 -12.34
N ARG A 91 0.11 1.47 -12.49
CA ARG A 91 -0.60 0.39 -11.80
C ARG A 91 0.21 0.00 -10.59
N ILE A 92 -0.44 -0.12 -9.44
CA ILE A 92 0.25 -0.35 -8.18
C ILE A 92 -0.46 -1.41 -7.37
N VAL A 93 0.32 -2.32 -6.78
CA VAL A 93 -0.18 -3.41 -5.93
C VAL A 93 0.50 -3.35 -4.57
N ALA A 94 -0.31 -3.30 -3.51
CA ALA A 94 0.15 -3.43 -2.14
C ALA A 94 0.18 -4.91 -1.74
N LEU A 95 1.33 -5.37 -1.27
CA LEU A 95 1.59 -6.72 -0.81
C LEU A 95 2.02 -6.68 0.64
N ARG A 96 1.70 -7.70 1.43
CA ARG A 96 2.42 -7.96 2.67
C ARG A 96 2.83 -9.41 2.75
N ALA A 97 3.79 -9.72 3.61
CA ALA A 97 4.04 -11.10 3.97
C ALA A 97 2.90 -11.64 4.85
N SER A 98 2.44 -12.85 4.56
CA SER A 98 1.55 -13.60 5.43
C SER A 98 2.22 -13.89 6.77
N ASP A 99 1.42 -14.34 7.75
CA ASP A 99 1.98 -15.07 8.87
C ASP A 99 2.75 -16.32 8.35
N PRO A 100 3.83 -16.73 9.03
CA PRO A 100 4.56 -17.93 8.64
C PRO A 100 3.64 -19.16 8.72
N ASP A 101 3.69 -20.01 7.70
CA ASP A 101 3.01 -21.30 7.74
C ASP A 101 3.72 -22.27 8.70
N ALA A 102 3.20 -23.51 8.79
CA ALA A 102 3.78 -24.54 9.66
C ALA A 102 5.25 -24.90 9.32
N TYR A 103 5.74 -24.49 8.16
CA TYR A 103 7.11 -24.69 7.69
C TYR A 103 7.97 -23.41 7.84
N GLY A 104 7.42 -22.35 8.44
CA GLY A 104 8.08 -21.05 8.58
C GLY A 104 8.09 -20.22 7.29
N LYS A 105 7.42 -20.67 6.23
CA LYS A 105 7.38 -19.93 4.97
C LYS A 105 6.31 -18.85 5.01
N ARG A 106 6.66 -17.66 4.56
CA ARG A 106 5.70 -16.57 4.32
C ARG A 106 5.28 -16.58 2.85
N ARG A 107 4.07 -16.12 2.59
CA ARG A 107 3.54 -15.96 1.22
C ARG A 107 3.08 -14.53 1.03
N PRO A 108 3.16 -13.98 -0.19
CA PRO A 108 2.59 -12.67 -0.46
C PRO A 108 1.07 -12.68 -0.34
N GLU A 109 0.55 -11.71 0.38
CA GLU A 109 -0.87 -11.38 0.45
C GLU A 109 -1.11 -10.02 -0.22
N VAL A 110 -1.82 -10.02 -1.35
CA VAL A 110 -2.23 -8.78 -2.01
C VAL A 110 -3.35 -8.14 -1.19
N LEU A 111 -3.17 -6.89 -0.77
CA LEU A 111 -4.17 -6.18 0.05
C LEU A 111 -4.97 -5.16 -0.74
N MET A 112 -4.30 -4.46 -1.66
CA MET A 112 -4.90 -3.42 -2.48
C MET A 112 -4.23 -3.37 -3.84
N THR A 113 -5.00 -3.04 -4.86
CA THR A 113 -4.47 -2.63 -6.16
C THR A 113 -5.26 -1.45 -6.69
N GLY A 114 -4.64 -0.69 -7.58
CA GLY A 114 -5.33 0.32 -8.36
C GLY A 114 -4.43 0.91 -9.44
N ARG A 115 -5.06 1.71 -10.29
CA ARG A 115 -4.42 2.49 -11.33
C ARG A 115 -4.51 3.97 -10.98
N CYS A 116 -3.41 4.69 -11.06
CA CYS A 116 -3.35 6.12 -10.82
C CYS A 116 -2.84 6.83 -12.08
N ARG A 117 -3.52 7.89 -12.52
CA ARG A 117 -2.93 8.83 -13.49
C ARG A 117 -2.13 9.88 -12.73
N ARG A 118 -1.05 10.38 -13.33
CA ARG A 118 -0.23 11.46 -12.75
C ARG A 118 -1.10 12.68 -12.40
N ASP A 119 -1.92 13.12 -13.34
CA ASP A 119 -2.74 14.33 -13.20
C ASP A 119 -3.81 14.21 -12.10
N ALA A 120 -4.22 12.99 -11.74
CA ALA A 120 -5.13 12.77 -10.62
C ALA A 120 -4.53 13.13 -9.26
N LEU A 121 -3.19 13.25 -9.15
CA LEU A 121 -2.49 13.62 -7.93
C LEU A 121 -2.12 15.11 -7.83
N ASP A 122 -2.21 15.86 -8.93
CA ASP A 122 -1.74 17.25 -9.00
C ASP A 122 -2.58 18.20 -8.14
N GLU A 123 -3.90 17.98 -8.05
CA GLU A 123 -4.84 18.84 -7.31
C GLU A 123 -5.17 18.35 -5.89
N VAL A 124 -4.50 17.29 -5.43
CA VAL A 124 -4.75 16.71 -4.11
C VAL A 124 -4.35 17.69 -3.01
N ARG A 125 -5.28 17.98 -2.10
CA ARG A 125 -5.02 18.74 -0.88
C ARG A 125 -4.46 17.83 0.22
N TRP A 126 -3.16 17.52 0.11
CA TRP A 126 -2.46 16.55 0.98
C TRP A 126 -2.54 16.82 2.48
N SER A 127 -2.70 18.09 2.89
CA SER A 127 -2.86 18.48 4.30
C SER A 127 -4.29 18.35 4.83
N GLU A 128 -5.29 18.22 3.95
CA GLU A 128 -6.72 18.24 4.29
C GLU A 128 -7.38 16.85 4.15
N ALA A 129 -6.79 15.94 3.37
CA ALA A 129 -7.32 14.60 3.12
C ALA A 129 -6.37 13.52 3.65
N ASN A 130 -6.94 12.49 4.31
CA ASN A 130 -6.16 11.31 4.68
C ASN A 130 -5.90 10.41 3.46
N SER A 131 -4.90 9.54 3.58
CA SER A 131 -4.46 8.64 2.51
C SER A 131 -5.56 7.71 2.00
N ALA A 132 -6.45 7.22 2.86
CA ALA A 132 -7.57 6.38 2.44
C ALA A 132 -8.57 7.14 1.55
N ARG A 133 -8.85 8.41 1.86
CA ARG A 133 -9.69 9.27 1.01
C ARG A 133 -9.03 9.53 -0.34
N ILE A 134 -7.76 9.92 -0.35
CA ILE A 134 -7.01 10.18 -1.58
C ILE A 134 -6.97 8.92 -2.45
N PHE A 135 -6.74 7.75 -1.85
CA PHE A 135 -6.79 6.47 -2.58
C PHE A 135 -8.14 6.25 -3.27
N ASN A 136 -9.25 6.54 -2.57
CA ASN A 136 -10.58 6.36 -3.13
C ASN A 136 -10.91 7.37 -4.24
N ASP A 137 -10.45 8.61 -4.11
CA ASP A 137 -10.77 9.71 -5.01
C ASP A 137 -9.89 9.67 -6.28
N CYS A 138 -8.61 9.30 -6.16
CA CYS A 138 -7.63 9.41 -7.24
C CYS A 138 -7.36 8.12 -8.02
N LEU A 139 -7.51 6.94 -7.39
CA LEU A 139 -7.21 5.67 -8.07
C LEU A 139 -8.48 5.10 -8.74
N THR A 140 -8.29 4.56 -9.94
CA THR A 140 -9.28 3.82 -10.72
C THR A 140 -8.93 2.33 -10.72
N GLU A 141 -9.82 1.47 -11.23
CA GLU A 141 -9.58 0.01 -11.30
C GLU A 141 -9.13 -0.56 -9.94
N ARG A 142 -9.71 -0.03 -8.86
CA ARG A 142 -9.30 -0.34 -7.50
C ARG A 142 -9.91 -1.65 -7.04
N LEU A 143 -9.08 -2.53 -6.51
CA LEU A 143 -9.53 -3.71 -5.78
C LEU A 143 -8.99 -3.67 -4.35
N ALA A 144 -9.89 -3.83 -3.39
CA ALA A 144 -9.56 -3.98 -1.98
C ALA A 144 -10.71 -4.75 -1.32
N VAL A 145 -10.40 -5.79 -0.55
CA VAL A 145 -11.42 -6.57 0.15
C VAL A 145 -11.50 -6.08 1.60
N GLN A 146 -12.70 -5.69 2.03
CA GLN A 146 -12.99 -5.31 3.41
C GLN A 146 -14.10 -6.22 3.94
N LYS A 147 -13.87 -6.87 5.08
CA LYS A 147 -14.84 -7.81 5.68
C LYS A 147 -15.06 -7.57 7.18
N GLY A 148 -16.18 -8.08 7.66
CA GLY A 148 -16.57 -8.06 9.07
C GLY A 148 -17.06 -6.68 9.56
N ALA A 149 -17.43 -6.62 10.83
CA ALA A 149 -18.00 -5.43 11.47
C ALA A 149 -17.03 -4.23 11.57
N THR A 150 -15.73 -4.47 11.42
CA THR A 150 -14.68 -3.45 11.47
C THR A 150 -14.20 -3.01 10.09
N SER A 151 -14.74 -3.61 9.01
CA SER A 151 -14.27 -3.40 7.63
C SER A 151 -12.74 -3.52 7.50
N ALA A 152 -12.17 -4.53 8.16
CA ALA A 152 -10.73 -4.76 8.13
C ALA A 152 -10.31 -5.21 6.73
N LEU A 153 -9.13 -4.74 6.31
CA LEU A 153 -8.52 -5.20 5.05
C LEU A 153 -8.26 -6.69 5.11
N GLN A 154 -8.58 -7.36 4.01
CA GLN A 154 -8.36 -8.78 3.81
C GLN A 154 -7.57 -8.97 2.52
N PRO A 155 -6.80 -10.07 2.41
CA PRO A 155 -6.17 -10.44 1.16
C PRO A 155 -7.20 -10.54 0.03
N VAL A 156 -6.85 -9.97 -1.12
CA VAL A 156 -7.59 -10.13 -2.37
C VAL A 156 -7.41 -11.57 -2.86
N PRO A 157 -8.49 -12.31 -3.15
CA PRO A 157 -8.38 -13.62 -3.79
C PRO A 157 -7.79 -13.44 -5.18
N ILE A 158 -6.58 -13.97 -5.40
CA ILE A 158 -5.84 -13.76 -6.65
C ILE A 158 -6.34 -14.70 -7.77
N GLY A 159 -6.94 -15.84 -7.42
CA GLY A 159 -7.30 -16.91 -8.37
C GLY A 159 -8.33 -16.55 -9.44
N ASP A 160 -8.94 -15.36 -9.37
CA ASP A 160 -9.86 -14.84 -10.38
C ASP A 160 -9.22 -13.72 -11.25
N GLU A 161 -7.96 -13.35 -11.01
CA GLU A 161 -7.27 -12.21 -11.64
C GLU A 161 -5.93 -12.62 -12.31
N PRO A 162 -5.95 -13.12 -13.56
CA PRO A 162 -4.77 -13.68 -14.25
C PRO A 162 -3.61 -12.69 -14.41
N GLN A 163 -3.93 -11.40 -14.52
CA GLN A 163 -2.94 -10.33 -14.69
C GLN A 163 -2.14 -10.08 -13.41
N LEU A 164 -2.80 -10.24 -12.27
CA LEU A 164 -2.17 -10.13 -10.95
C LEU A 164 -1.29 -11.36 -10.68
N GLU A 165 -1.72 -12.56 -11.07
CA GLU A 165 -0.88 -13.76 -11.03
C GLU A 165 0.39 -13.61 -11.86
N ALA A 166 0.26 -13.13 -13.11
CA ALA A 166 1.41 -12.92 -13.99
C ALA A 166 2.40 -11.90 -13.42
N LEU A 167 1.89 -10.83 -12.80
CA LEU A 167 2.70 -9.81 -12.14
C LEU A 167 3.49 -10.39 -10.96
N LEU A 168 2.83 -11.18 -10.11
CA LEU A 168 3.44 -11.79 -8.94
C LEU A 168 4.46 -12.87 -9.32
N ALA A 169 4.21 -13.62 -10.40
CA ALA A 169 5.13 -14.65 -10.89
C ALA A 169 6.38 -14.08 -11.57
N ALA A 170 6.35 -12.81 -12.01
CA ALA A 170 7.46 -12.18 -12.72
C ALA A 170 8.54 -11.58 -11.80
N VAL A 171 8.34 -11.63 -10.48
CA VAL A 171 9.18 -10.93 -9.50
C VAL A 171 9.56 -11.91 -8.40
N ASP A 172 10.80 -11.81 -7.91
CA ASP A 172 11.22 -12.54 -6.72
C ASP A 172 10.63 -11.87 -5.48
N ILE A 173 9.37 -12.22 -5.18
CA ILE A 173 8.66 -11.64 -4.05
C ILE A 173 9.27 -12.12 -2.73
N ASP A 174 9.92 -13.28 -2.70
CA ASP A 174 10.56 -13.76 -1.49
C ASP A 174 11.66 -12.79 -1.06
N GLU A 175 12.50 -12.31 -2.00
CA GLU A 175 13.51 -11.26 -1.73
C GLU A 175 12.89 -9.95 -1.24
N MET A 176 11.72 -9.56 -1.74
CA MET A 176 11.05 -8.32 -1.30
C MET A 176 10.40 -8.41 0.08
N LEU A 177 10.15 -9.63 0.59
CA LEU A 177 9.44 -9.88 1.85
C LEU A 177 10.36 -10.24 3.04
N GLU A 178 11.67 -10.38 2.81
CA GLU A 178 12.70 -10.58 3.85
C GLU A 178 12.97 -9.33 4.70
#